data_AF-A0A940ZYS4-F1
#
_entry.id   AF-A0A940ZYS4-F1
#
_cell.length_a   1.000
_cell.length_b   1.000
_cell.length_c   1.000
_cell.angle_alpha   90.00
_cell.angle_beta   90.00
_cell.angle_gamma   90.00
#
_symmetry.space_group_name_H-M   'P 1'
#
loop_
_entity.id
_entity.type
_entity.pdbx_description
1 polymer ?
#
loop_
_entity_poly.entity_id
_entity_poly.type
_entity_poly.pdbx_seq_one_letter_code
_entity_poly.pdbx_strand_id
1 'polypeptide(L)' 'MQRIRRPVLAAIALVLAACASTTIRDSWYDPEYRGAAFRKVLVLGVLPNIAERRQYEDVMVATINATGAQGIPAYR' A
#
# COMPACT_ATOMS: atom_id res chain seq x y z
N MET A 1 19.16 5.22 37.18
CA MET A 1 17.72 5.16 36.79
C MET A 1 17.40 5.63 35.35
N GLN A 2 18.15 6.55 34.73
CA GLN A 2 17.86 7.02 33.35
C GLN A 2 18.07 5.96 32.24
N ARG A 3 19.00 5.00 32.41
CA ARG A 3 19.30 3.98 31.38
C ARG A 3 18.17 2.97 31.15
N ILE A 4 17.32 2.73 32.15
CA ILE A 4 16.17 1.80 32.06
C ILE A 4 14.94 2.46 31.40
N ARG A 5 14.84 3.80 31.42
CA ARG A 5 13.69 4.52 30.86
C ARG A 5 13.63 4.50 29.32
N ARG A 6 14.79 4.54 28.66
CA ARG A 6 14.90 4.52 27.19
C ARG A 6 14.42 3.21 26.55
N PRO A 7 14.83 2.01 27.01
CA PRO A 7 14.34 0.76 26.43
C PRO A 7 12.86 0.55 26.68
N VAL A 8 12.32 1.03 27.83
CA VAL A 8 10.87 0.95 28.11
C VAL A 8 10.06 1.81 27.14
N LEU A 9 10.50 3.03 26.85
CA LEU A 9 9.87 3.90 25.84
C LEU A 9 9.91 3.28 24.44
N ALA A 10 11.05 2.70 24.04
CA ALA A 10 11.18 2.01 22.77
C ALA A 10 10.26 0.78 22.69
N ALA A 11 10.18 -0.01 23.76
CA ALA A 11 9.29 -1.16 23.85
C ALA A 11 7.81 -0.76 23.75
N ILE A 12 7.40 0.31 24.42
CA ILE A 12 6.04 0.85 24.32
C ILE A 12 5.73 1.29 22.87
N ALA A 13 6.65 1.98 22.20
CA ALA A 13 6.49 2.38 20.81
C ALA A 13 6.35 1.18 19.86
N LEU A 14 7.13 0.12 20.08
CA LEU A 14 7.04 -1.14 19.32
C LEU A 14 5.70 -1.84 19.51
N VAL A 15 5.18 -1.90 20.74
CA VAL A 15 3.87 -2.50 21.03
C VAL A 15 2.74 -1.70 20.38
N LEU A 16 2.80 -0.36 20.42
CA LEU A 16 1.80 0.50 19.76
C LEU A 16 1.80 0.35 18.24
N ALA A 17 2.97 0.19 17.61
CA ALA A 17 3.08 -0.01 16.17
C ALA A 17 2.46 -1.35 15.71
N ALA A 18 2.46 -2.38 16.56
CA ALA A 18 1.90 -3.70 16.22
C ALA A 18 0.37 -3.68 16.00
N CYS A 19 -0.36 -2.72 16.59
CA CYS A 19 -1.81 -2.60 16.42
C CYS A 19 -2.24 -1.99 15.06
N ALA A 20 -1.34 -1.35 14.33
CA ALA A 20 -1.65 -0.64 13.08
C ALA A 20 -1.44 -1.51 11.83
N SER A 21 -1.59 -2.84 11.94
CA SER A 21 -1.36 -3.75 10.81
C SER A 21 -2.51 -3.67 9.80
N THR A 22 -2.17 -3.56 8.52
CA THR A 22 -3.12 -3.69 7.41
C THR A 22 -3.07 -5.11 6.86
N THR A 23 -4.23 -5.71 6.62
CA THR A 23 -4.34 -7.05 6.04
C THR A 23 -5.16 -6.99 4.76
N ILE A 24 -4.72 -7.72 3.73
CA ILE A 24 -5.51 -7.93 2.51
C ILE A 24 -6.54 -9.02 2.83
N ARG A 25 -7.82 -8.68 2.73
CA ARG A 25 -8.92 -9.62 3.01
C ARG A 25 -9.31 -10.46 1.80
N ASP A 26 -9.23 -9.86 0.62
CA ASP A 26 -9.61 -10.51 -0.61
C ASP A 26 -8.72 -10.01 -1.75
N SER A 27 -8.42 -10.90 -2.69
CA SER A 27 -7.64 -10.62 -3.89
C SER A 27 -8.05 -11.58 -4.98
N TRP A 28 -8.37 -11.05 -6.15
CA TRP A 28 -8.72 -11.84 -7.32
C TRP A 28 -7.61 -11.77 -8.37
N TYR A 29 -7.28 -12.91 -8.94
CA TYR A 29 -6.37 -13.03 -10.08
C TYR A 29 -6.80 -14.22 -10.92
N ASP A 30 -6.43 -14.22 -12.20
CA ASP A 30 -6.60 -15.36 -13.09
C ASP A 30 -5.46 -16.37 -12.85
N PRO A 31 -5.74 -17.57 -12.30
CA PRO A 31 -4.70 -18.57 -12.03
C PRO A 31 -4.10 -19.19 -13.31
N GLU A 32 -4.81 -19.10 -14.44
CA GLU A 32 -4.37 -19.65 -15.73
C GLU A 32 -3.55 -18.65 -16.55
N TYR A 33 -3.39 -17.42 -16.07
CA TYR A 33 -2.60 -16.42 -16.76
C TYR A 33 -1.12 -16.85 -16.88
N ARG A 34 -0.70 -17.12 -18.11
CA ARG A 34 0.68 -17.52 -18.50
C ARG A 34 1.39 -16.43 -19.32
N GLY A 35 0.80 -15.24 -19.40
CA GLY A 35 1.32 -14.14 -20.21
C GLY A 35 2.59 -13.52 -19.64
N ALA A 36 3.18 -12.60 -20.42
CA ALA A 36 4.33 -11.84 -19.98
C ALA A 36 4.00 -10.90 -18.81
N ALA A 37 5.04 -10.38 -18.15
CA ALA A 37 4.89 -9.38 -17.11
C ALA A 37 4.15 -8.12 -17.61
N PHE A 38 3.25 -7.58 -16.79
CA PHE A 38 2.49 -6.39 -17.13
C PHE A 38 3.40 -5.16 -17.23
N ARG A 39 3.29 -4.42 -18.34
CA ARG A 39 4.03 -3.16 -18.55
C ARG A 39 3.21 -1.93 -18.22
N LYS A 40 1.89 -2.02 -18.31
CA LYS A 40 0.94 -0.94 -18.00
C LYS A 40 -0.15 -1.51 -17.10
N VAL A 41 -0.41 -0.86 -15.98
CA VAL A 41 -1.36 -1.31 -14.95
C VAL A 41 -2.31 -0.17 -14.64
N LEU A 42 -3.60 -0.41 -14.87
CA LEU A 42 -4.67 0.52 -14.45
C LEU A 42 -4.84 0.43 -12.93
N VAL A 43 -4.92 1.58 -12.28
CA VAL A 43 -5.16 1.72 -10.85
C VAL A 43 -6.54 2.34 -10.63
N LEU A 44 -7.42 1.59 -9.99
CA LEU A 44 -8.79 2.02 -9.68
C LEU A 44 -8.99 1.98 -8.16
N GLY A 45 -9.27 3.13 -7.54
CA GLY A 45 -9.70 3.19 -6.15
C GLY A 45 -11.22 3.18 -6.04
N VAL A 46 -11.78 2.36 -5.15
CA VAL A 46 -13.22 2.37 -4.85
C VAL A 46 -13.45 3.05 -3.50
N LEU A 47 -13.38 4.39 -3.50
CA LEU A 47 -13.59 5.23 -2.32
C LEU A 47 -14.70 6.26 -2.59
N PRO A 48 -15.55 6.57 -1.58
CA PRO A 48 -16.66 7.52 -1.74
C PRO A 48 -16.15 8.96 -1.92
N ASN A 49 -15.07 9.33 -1.24
CA ASN A 49 -14.46 10.65 -1.36
C ASN A 49 -13.51 10.70 -2.56
N ILE A 50 -13.75 11.64 -3.48
CA ILE A 50 -12.97 11.79 -4.71
C ILE A 50 -11.52 12.20 -4.41
N ALA A 51 -11.28 13.07 -3.43
CA ALA A 51 -9.93 13.51 -3.08
C ALA A 51 -9.10 12.34 -2.52
N GLU A 52 -9.70 11.56 -1.62
CA GLU A 52 -9.07 10.36 -1.05
C GLU A 52 -8.82 9.30 -2.12
N ARG A 53 -9.79 9.08 -3.03
CA ARG A 53 -9.62 8.17 -4.17
C ARG A 53 -8.43 8.57 -5.03
N ARG A 54 -8.32 9.85 -5.41
CA ARG A 54 -7.21 10.34 -6.25
C ARG A 54 -5.88 10.20 -5.54
N GLN A 55 -5.82 10.56 -4.24
CA GLN A 55 -4.61 10.39 -3.44
C GLN A 55 -4.18 8.92 -3.36
N TYR A 56 -5.12 7.99 -3.15
CA TYR A 56 -4.84 6.55 -3.18
C TYR A 56 -4.29 6.12 -4.53
N GLU A 57 -4.96 6.51 -5.63
CA GLU A 57 -4.54 6.16 -6.99
C GLU A 57 -3.15 6.71 -7.30
N ASP A 58 -2.84 7.95 -6.91
CA ASP A 58 -1.54 8.58 -7.13
C ASP A 58 -0.40 7.84 -6.40
N VAL A 59 -0.61 7.49 -5.13
CA VAL A 59 0.38 6.75 -4.33
C VAL A 59 0.60 5.34 -4.88
N MET A 60 -0.47 4.66 -5.28
CA MET A 60 -0.37 3.33 -5.87
C MET A 60 0.31 3.36 -7.24
N VAL A 61 0.01 4.35 -8.09
CA VAL A 61 0.72 4.58 -9.35
C VAL A 61 2.22 4.79 -9.11
N ALA A 62 2.61 5.62 -8.15
CA ALA A 62 4.01 5.83 -7.79
C ALA A 62 4.69 4.52 -7.34
N THR A 63 3.97 3.70 -6.56
CA THR A 63 4.47 2.40 -6.08
C THR A 63 4.69 1.42 -7.24
N ILE A 64 3.75 1.35 -8.18
CA ILE A 64 3.87 0.51 -9.39
C ILE A 64 5.02 1.02 -10.27
N ASN A 65 5.15 2.33 -10.45
CA ASN A 65 6.24 2.92 -11.23
C ASN A 65 7.62 2.56 -10.68
N ALA A 66 7.76 2.46 -9.35
CA ALA A 66 9.00 2.05 -8.69
C ALA A 66 9.40 0.59 -9.00
N THR A 67 8.47 -0.25 -9.48
CA THR A 67 8.74 -1.63 -9.93
C THR A 67 9.23 -1.72 -11.38
N GLY A 68 9.23 -0.61 -12.13
CA GLY A 68 9.57 -0.56 -13.55
C GLY A 68 8.38 -0.76 -14.52
N ALA A 69 7.19 -1.07 -14.00
CA ALA A 69 5.94 -1.00 -14.76
C ALA A 69 5.40 0.44 -14.81
N GLN A 70 4.38 0.71 -15.63
CA GLN A 70 3.68 2.00 -15.68
C GLN A 70 2.31 1.88 -15.01
N GLY A 71 2.11 2.58 -13.89
CA GLY A 71 0.79 2.80 -13.29
C GLY A 71 0.02 3.89 -14.04
N ILE A 72 -1.29 3.71 -14.21
CA ILE A 72 -2.19 4.69 -14.82
C ILE A 72 -3.37 4.90 -13.87
N PRO A 73 -3.63 6.12 -13.36
CA PRO A 73 -4.78 6.36 -12.48
C PRO A 73 -6.08 6.35 -13.28
N ALA A 74 -7.20 6.04 -12.64
CA ALA A 74 -8.50 5.93 -13.31
C ALA A 74 -9.16 7.28 -13.63
N TYR A 75 -8.72 8.38 -13.01
CA TYR A 75 -9.28 9.71 -13.25
C TYR A 75 -8.69 10.44 -14.48
N ARG A 76 -7.79 9.81 -15.23
CA ARG A 76 -7.12 10.39 -16.40
C ARG A 76 -7.81 10.01 -17.70
#